data_AF-A0A6A0IDI0-F1
#
_entry.id   AF-A0A6A0IDI0-F1
#
_cell.length_a   1.000
_cell.length_b   1.000
_cell.length_c   1.000
_cell.angle_alpha   90.00
_cell.angle_beta   90.00
_cell.angle_gamma   90.00
#
_symmetry.space_group_name_H-M   'P 1'
#
loop_
_entity.id
_entity.type
_entity.pdbx_description
1 polymer ?
#
loop_
_entity_poly.entity_id
_entity_poly.type
_entity_poly.pdbx_seq_one_letter_code
_entity_poly.pdbx_strand_id
1 'polypeptide(L)'
;MSLSDGLSVRAVCAAARLGPLDLAALRALRRATQLFSVLLGLRLGQLRESLGSPVRAEARILELTFQLDLAWQAADLLAARLGKLPEHRRPQYTPEQRFAVLRVKDALLLSADETARRFALSASTIHRWAAEERRRPGESRIGSLFRPVPPVRRYADVVRHLVEHLSRLGLGGAGRVAHEMARFGWRVSKRTVARYRSETPAARPSPPLVPTGPIPRQGAAPVRASRPLEKVVVDVTVVRSLFGLVSFRLALVLDVFSRFPLAFRLFRSEPSALEMADLLSVARRHGPIRVLVSDHGAAFTAGLFRSAVRTLGIEHRFGAIGSPRSTALVERLWRTLKDSLALPLVKPLALRDLERRVGLGLQHYAFFRPHQALRGATPAEVFLHLPPAHLHAVPPPRGRPGEIVAFPSYRVDHLDAERRLPVVRRLAA
;
A
#
# COMPACT_ATOMS: atom_id res chain seq x y z
N MET A 1 31.81 19.52 -1.63
CA MET A 1 31.80 20.39 -0.42
C MET A 1 30.59 19.99 0.40
N SER A 2 30.67 20.00 1.74
CA SER A 2 29.57 19.53 2.59
C SER A 2 28.63 20.67 2.99
N LEU A 3 27.38 20.34 3.33
CA LEU A 3 26.42 21.34 3.83
C LEU A 3 26.79 21.90 5.22
N SER A 4 27.62 21.19 6.00
CA SER A 4 28.14 21.68 7.29
C SER A 4 29.16 22.82 7.13
N ASP A 5 29.92 22.84 6.04
CA ASP A 5 30.92 23.89 5.79
C ASP A 5 30.24 25.25 5.56
N GLY A 6 29.14 25.26 4.80
CA GLY A 6 28.41 26.49 4.48
C GLY A 6 27.66 27.12 5.66
N LEU A 7 27.15 26.31 6.60
CA LEU A 7 26.41 26.80 7.77
C LEU A 7 27.34 27.29 8.88
N SER A 8 28.41 26.56 9.16
CA SER A 8 29.38 26.93 10.21
C SER A 8 30.08 28.25 9.92
N VAL A 9 30.56 28.45 8.69
CA VAL A 9 31.16 29.72 8.25
C VAL A 9 30.17 30.87 8.34
N ARG A 10 28.92 30.70 7.89
CA ARG A 10 27.89 31.75 7.95
C ARG A 10 27.54 32.16 9.38
N ALA A 11 27.46 31.21 10.31
CA ALA A 11 27.21 31.51 11.73
C ALA A 11 28.35 32.34 12.35
N VAL A 12 29.61 31.97 12.10
CA VAL A 12 30.78 32.73 12.59
C VAL A 12 30.85 34.12 11.94
N CYS A 13 30.62 34.22 10.63
CA CYS A 13 30.59 35.51 9.91
C CYS A 13 29.39 36.41 10.26
N ALA A 14 28.34 35.87 10.88
CA ALA A 14 27.25 36.66 11.46
C ALA A 14 27.59 37.13 12.87
N ALA A 15 28.12 36.24 13.71
CA ALA A 15 28.55 36.56 15.08
C ALA A 15 29.63 37.67 15.10
N ALA A 16 30.60 37.63 14.18
CA ALA A 16 31.64 38.64 14.03
C ALA A 16 31.15 40.05 13.60
N ARG A 17 29.88 40.20 13.19
CA ARG A 17 29.28 41.50 12.83
C ARG A 17 28.61 42.21 14.01
N LEU A 18 28.50 41.56 15.16
CA LEU A 18 27.80 42.09 16.36
C LEU A 18 28.77 42.71 17.39
N GLY A 19 30.04 42.88 17.03
CA GLY A 19 31.09 43.44 17.89
C GLY A 19 32.20 42.43 18.23
N PRO A 20 33.24 42.87 18.96
CA PRO A 20 34.35 42.02 19.37
C PRO A 20 33.89 41.02 20.45
N LEU A 21 33.62 39.78 20.02
CA LEU A 21 33.38 38.66 20.93
C LEU A 21 34.69 38.29 21.64
N ASP A 22 34.64 38.16 22.96
CA ASP A 22 35.80 37.79 23.75
C ASP A 22 36.26 36.35 23.44
N LEU A 23 37.49 36.02 23.88
CA LEU A 23 38.10 34.72 23.61
C LEU A 23 37.32 33.56 24.27
N ALA A 24 36.62 33.78 25.39
CA ALA A 24 35.73 32.79 26.00
C ALA A 24 34.43 32.61 25.18
N ALA A 25 33.79 33.69 24.73
CA ALA A 25 32.61 33.66 23.87
C ALA A 25 32.87 32.97 22.53
N LEU A 26 34.02 33.23 21.89
CA LEU A 26 34.44 32.55 20.67
C LEU A 26 34.70 31.04 20.90
N ARG A 27 35.32 30.68 22.04
CA ARG A 27 35.48 29.27 22.45
C ARG A 27 34.12 28.60 22.71
N ALA A 28 33.19 29.30 23.36
CA ALA A 28 31.84 28.81 23.66
C ALA A 28 31.02 28.59 22.38
N LEU A 29 31.02 29.55 21.45
CA LEU A 29 30.39 29.42 20.13
C LEU A 29 30.97 28.24 19.35
N ARG A 30 32.31 28.11 19.28
CA ARG A 30 32.96 26.96 18.62
C ARG A 30 32.54 25.63 19.25
N ARG A 31 32.51 25.54 20.59
CA ARG A 31 32.14 24.33 21.33
C ARG A 31 30.65 24.00 21.16
N ALA A 32 29.78 25.00 21.12
CA ALA A 32 28.36 24.85 20.83
C ALA A 32 28.12 24.37 19.38
N THR A 33 28.82 24.93 18.38
CA THR A 33 28.76 24.47 16.99
C THR A 33 29.26 23.03 16.83
N GLN A 34 30.31 22.64 17.57
CA GLN A 34 30.79 21.25 17.62
C GLN A 34 29.76 20.31 18.25
N LEU A 35 29.21 20.66 19.41
CA LEU A 35 28.18 19.85 20.10
C LEU A 35 26.89 19.74 19.26
N PHE A 36 26.45 20.82 18.61
CA PHE A 36 25.30 20.79 17.70
C PHE A 36 25.57 19.90 16.48
N SER A 37 26.77 19.96 15.89
CA SER A 37 27.17 19.08 14.78
C SER A 37 27.22 17.60 15.20
N VAL A 38 27.71 17.30 16.41
CA VAL A 38 27.70 15.93 16.97
C VAL A 38 26.28 15.47 17.26
N LEU A 39 25.43 16.32 17.86
CA LEU A 39 24.03 15.99 18.14
C LEU A 39 23.23 15.76 16.84
N LEU A 40 23.44 16.61 15.83
CA LEU A 40 22.87 16.44 14.49
C LEU A 40 23.37 15.17 13.82
N GLY A 41 24.68 14.88 13.90
CA GLY A 41 25.27 13.65 13.39
C GLY A 41 24.70 12.39 14.05
N LEU A 42 24.52 12.41 15.38
CA LEU A 42 23.89 11.32 16.15
C LEU A 42 22.40 11.17 15.83
N ARG A 43 21.65 12.27 15.66
CA ARG A 43 20.25 12.22 15.24
C ARG A 43 20.10 11.74 13.79
N LEU A 44 20.97 12.16 12.88
CA LEU A 44 21.03 11.64 11.51
C LEU A 44 21.46 10.17 11.48
N GLY A 45 22.33 9.72 12.40
CA GLY A 45 22.65 8.31 12.63
C GLY A 45 21.42 7.51 13.07
N GLN A 46 20.73 7.96 14.13
CA GLN A 46 19.49 7.34 14.62
C GLN A 46 18.38 7.31 13.55
N LEU A 47 18.27 8.36 12.71
CA LEU A 47 17.34 8.38 11.56
C LEU A 47 17.79 7.42 10.44
N ARG A 48 19.10 7.30 10.18
CA ARG A 48 19.70 6.38 9.19
C ARG A 48 19.58 4.90 9.60
N GLU A 49 19.52 4.62 10.90
CA GLU A 49 19.31 3.27 11.45
C GLU A 49 17.83 2.91 11.59
N SER A 50 16.96 3.86 11.96
CA SER A 50 15.52 3.62 12.12
C SER A 50 14.72 3.66 10.80
N LEU A 51 15.17 4.44 9.80
CA LEU A 51 14.50 4.52 8.49
C LEU A 51 15.23 3.68 7.45
N GLY A 52 14.48 2.85 6.72
CA GLY A 52 14.98 1.87 5.77
C GLY A 52 15.60 2.45 4.49
N SER A 53 16.77 3.08 4.62
CA SER A 53 17.55 3.81 3.60
C SER A 53 16.93 5.14 3.14
N PRO A 54 17.29 6.27 3.79
CA PRO A 54 17.06 7.60 3.22
C PRO A 54 17.67 7.75 1.81
N VAL A 55 18.80 7.09 1.51
CA VAL A 55 19.41 7.06 0.17
C VAL A 55 18.45 6.50 -0.90
N ARG A 56 17.57 5.53 -0.57
CA ARG A 56 16.52 5.08 -1.49
C ARG A 56 15.37 6.07 -1.63
N ALA A 57 15.03 6.82 -0.57
CA ALA A 57 14.03 7.88 -0.65
C ALA A 57 14.56 9.05 -1.50
N GLU A 58 15.81 9.45 -1.29
CA GLU A 58 16.54 10.46 -2.06
C GLU A 58 16.70 10.05 -3.53
N ALA A 59 17.19 8.83 -3.80
CA ALA A 59 17.25 8.31 -5.17
C ALA A 59 15.86 8.24 -5.83
N ARG A 60 14.80 7.91 -5.08
CA ARG A 60 13.42 7.92 -5.61
C ARG A 60 12.87 9.33 -5.81
N ILE A 61 13.27 10.31 -5.00
CA ILE A 61 12.96 11.73 -5.21
C ILE A 61 13.65 12.21 -6.49
N LEU A 62 14.95 11.94 -6.66
CA LEU A 62 15.69 12.28 -7.88
C LEU A 62 15.11 11.60 -9.12
N GLU A 63 14.74 10.32 -9.04
CA GLU A 63 14.06 9.58 -10.11
C GLU A 63 12.70 10.22 -10.47
N LEU A 64 11.91 10.61 -9.45
CA LEU A 64 10.61 11.26 -9.65
C LEU A 64 10.74 12.68 -10.19
N THR A 65 11.74 13.46 -9.76
CA THR A 65 12.06 14.78 -10.31
C THR A 65 12.47 14.66 -11.77
N PHE A 66 13.38 13.74 -12.11
CA PHE A 66 13.77 13.49 -13.49
C PHE A 66 12.60 13.02 -14.38
N GLN A 67 11.72 12.16 -13.85
CA GLN A 67 10.48 11.75 -14.55
C GLN A 67 9.49 12.92 -14.71
N LEU A 68 9.43 13.84 -13.75
CA LEU A 68 8.62 15.06 -13.83
C LEU A 68 9.19 16.04 -14.86
N ASP A 69 10.51 16.25 -14.89
CA ASP A 69 11.19 17.12 -15.85
C ASP A 69 11.05 16.59 -17.29
N LEU A 70 11.20 15.28 -17.50
CA LEU A 70 10.90 14.64 -18.78
C LEU A 70 9.43 14.77 -19.18
N ALA A 71 8.50 14.67 -18.24
CA ALA A 71 7.07 14.86 -18.50
C ALA A 71 6.75 16.31 -18.88
N TRP A 72 7.42 17.30 -18.26
CA TRP A 72 7.30 18.71 -18.65
C TRP A 72 7.92 18.98 -20.01
N GLN A 73 9.12 18.48 -20.31
CA GLN A 73 9.72 18.59 -21.64
C GLN A 73 8.81 17.97 -22.73
N ALA A 74 8.19 16.83 -22.46
CA ALA A 74 7.20 16.23 -23.36
C ALA A 74 5.94 17.10 -23.53
N ALA A 75 5.44 17.72 -22.44
CA ALA A 75 4.32 18.65 -22.49
C ALA A 75 4.65 19.92 -23.29
N ASP A 76 5.84 20.50 -23.08
CA ASP A 76 6.31 21.70 -23.78
C ASP A 76 6.55 21.43 -25.27
N LEU A 77 7.07 20.26 -25.64
CA LEU A 77 7.18 19.82 -27.05
C LEU A 77 5.80 19.65 -27.71
N LEU A 78 4.81 19.12 -26.98
CA LEU A 78 3.42 19.02 -27.47
C LEU A 78 2.77 20.39 -27.57
N ALA A 79 2.98 21.29 -26.61
CA ALA A 79 2.49 22.67 -26.64
C ALA A 79 3.12 23.47 -27.79
N ALA A 80 4.42 23.34 -28.03
CA ALA A 80 5.11 23.94 -29.16
C ALA A 80 4.61 23.39 -30.51
N ARG A 81 4.33 22.08 -30.61
CA ARG A 81 3.68 21.47 -31.79
C ARG A 81 2.26 22.01 -31.99
N LEU A 82 1.52 22.27 -30.92
CA LEU A 82 0.17 22.83 -30.97
C LEU A 82 0.16 24.34 -31.30
N GLY A 83 1.18 25.08 -30.85
CA GLY A 83 1.37 26.49 -31.16
C GLY A 83 1.47 26.77 -32.66
N LYS A 84 2.03 25.82 -33.44
CA LYS A 84 2.10 25.85 -34.91
C LYS A 84 0.73 25.78 -35.60
N LEU A 85 -0.35 25.40 -34.90
CA LEU A 85 -1.70 25.52 -35.42
C LEU A 85 -2.26 26.93 -35.16
N PRO A 86 -2.94 27.55 -36.15
CA PRO A 86 -3.75 28.74 -35.94
C PRO A 86 -4.76 28.51 -34.81
N GLU A 87 -5.06 29.54 -34.01
CA GLU A 87 -5.80 29.36 -32.76
C GLU A 87 -7.19 28.73 -32.96
N HIS A 88 -7.88 29.12 -34.03
CA HIS A 88 -9.18 28.57 -34.43
C HIS A 88 -9.14 27.09 -34.88
N ARG A 89 -7.94 26.51 -35.08
CA ARG A 89 -7.72 25.08 -35.42
C ARG A 89 -7.13 24.28 -34.26
N ARG A 90 -6.86 24.88 -33.10
CA ARG A 90 -6.41 24.14 -31.91
C ARG A 90 -7.60 23.40 -31.28
N PRO A 91 -7.45 22.15 -30.79
CA PRO A 91 -8.52 21.45 -30.08
C PRO A 91 -8.95 22.23 -28.84
N GLN A 92 -10.25 22.51 -28.72
CA GLN A 92 -10.78 23.28 -27.60
C GLN A 92 -10.86 22.42 -26.34
N TYR A 93 -10.34 22.94 -25.22
CA TYR A 93 -10.48 22.30 -23.92
C TYR A 93 -11.95 22.18 -23.51
N THR A 94 -12.40 20.95 -23.22
CA THR A 94 -13.75 20.69 -22.69
C THR A 94 -13.89 21.30 -21.28
N PRO A 95 -15.10 21.66 -20.83
CA PRO A 95 -15.28 22.29 -19.52
C PRO A 95 -14.69 21.53 -18.31
N GLU A 96 -14.60 20.21 -18.39
CA GLU A 96 -13.91 19.36 -17.41
C GLU A 96 -12.38 19.56 -17.43
N GLN A 97 -11.81 19.65 -18.64
CA GLN A 97 -10.38 19.88 -18.81
C GLN A 97 -9.98 21.29 -18.35
N ARG A 98 -10.85 22.29 -18.52
CA ARG A 98 -10.67 23.66 -17.96
C ARG A 98 -10.52 23.62 -16.44
N PHE A 99 -11.38 22.86 -15.76
CA PHE A 99 -11.31 22.64 -14.31
C PHE A 99 -10.07 21.82 -13.91
N ALA A 100 -9.67 20.82 -14.70
CA ALA A 100 -8.43 20.08 -14.48
C ALA A 100 -7.18 20.98 -14.61
N VAL A 101 -7.16 21.93 -15.55
CA VAL A 101 -6.10 22.93 -15.71
C VAL A 101 -5.98 23.84 -14.48
N LEU A 102 -7.09 24.35 -13.94
CA LEU A 102 -7.07 25.13 -12.70
C LEU A 102 -6.58 24.30 -11.49
N ARG A 103 -7.00 23.04 -11.39
CA ARG A 103 -6.49 22.15 -10.35
C ARG A 103 -4.99 21.85 -10.46
N VAL A 104 -4.44 21.76 -11.68
CA VAL A 104 -2.99 21.62 -11.90
C VAL A 104 -2.26 22.90 -11.53
N LYS A 105 -2.79 24.07 -11.93
CA LYS A 105 -2.27 25.37 -11.51
C LYS A 105 -2.15 25.47 -9.99
N ASP A 106 -3.23 25.21 -9.26
CA ASP A 106 -3.28 25.42 -7.81
C ASP A 106 -2.47 24.37 -7.04
N ALA A 107 -2.47 23.11 -7.49
CA ALA A 107 -1.65 22.05 -6.87
C ALA A 107 -0.13 22.24 -7.07
N LEU A 108 0.27 23.06 -8.03
CA LEU A 108 1.67 23.38 -8.36
C LEU A 108 2.02 24.86 -8.11
N LEU A 109 1.11 25.63 -7.52
CA LEU A 109 1.23 27.06 -7.23
C LEU A 109 1.61 27.95 -8.45
N LEU A 110 1.21 27.55 -9.66
CA LEU A 110 1.57 28.26 -10.89
C LEU A 110 0.86 29.61 -11.01
N SER A 111 1.55 30.58 -11.62
CA SER A 111 0.93 31.81 -12.10
C SER A 111 -0.04 31.56 -13.27
N ALA A 112 -0.88 32.55 -13.58
CA ALA A 112 -1.82 32.47 -14.70
C ALA A 112 -1.09 32.32 -16.05
N ASP A 113 0.00 33.06 -16.24
CA ASP A 113 0.82 33.04 -17.46
C ASP A 113 1.61 31.73 -17.63
N GLU A 114 2.11 31.17 -16.53
CA GLU A 114 2.73 29.84 -16.53
C GLU A 114 1.76 28.70 -16.86
N THR A 115 0.52 28.83 -16.39
CA THR A 115 -0.56 27.90 -16.72
C THR A 115 -0.95 28.08 -18.19
N ALA A 116 -1.09 29.33 -18.63
CA ALA A 116 -1.42 29.68 -20.00
C ALA A 116 -0.41 29.12 -21.01
N ARG A 117 0.91 29.29 -20.76
CA ARG A 117 1.98 28.73 -21.60
C ARG A 117 1.90 27.20 -21.68
N ARG A 118 1.87 26.51 -20.54
CA ARG A 118 1.88 25.02 -20.48
C ARG A 118 0.65 24.36 -21.11
N PHE A 119 -0.47 25.08 -21.22
CA PHE A 119 -1.71 24.60 -21.83
C PHE A 119 -2.08 25.33 -23.13
N ALA A 120 -1.17 26.09 -23.75
CA ALA A 120 -1.41 26.84 -25.00
C ALA A 120 -2.69 27.71 -24.99
N LEU A 121 -2.95 28.39 -23.87
CA LEU A 121 -4.07 29.29 -23.59
C LEU A 121 -3.58 30.73 -23.40
N SER A 122 -4.51 31.68 -23.24
CA SER A 122 -4.18 33.03 -22.76
C SER A 122 -4.30 33.13 -21.23
N ALA A 123 -3.48 33.96 -20.58
CA ALA A 123 -3.61 34.24 -19.14
C ALA A 123 -4.98 34.84 -18.81
N SER A 124 -5.53 35.70 -19.67
CA SER A 124 -6.89 36.24 -19.56
C SER A 124 -7.98 35.17 -19.57
N THR A 125 -7.74 34.02 -20.20
CA THR A 125 -8.65 32.86 -20.16
C THR A 125 -8.53 32.13 -18.82
N ILE A 126 -7.33 31.91 -18.30
CA ILE A 126 -7.10 31.32 -16.97
C ILE A 126 -7.72 32.20 -15.86
N HIS A 127 -7.55 33.52 -15.92
CA HIS A 127 -8.18 34.46 -14.98
C HIS A 127 -9.71 34.42 -15.05
N ARG A 128 -10.28 34.37 -16.26
CA ARG A 128 -11.74 34.25 -16.47
C ARG A 128 -12.28 32.94 -15.86
N TRP A 129 -11.60 31.82 -16.11
CA TRP A 129 -11.98 30.52 -15.56
C TRP A 129 -11.92 30.51 -14.02
N ALA A 130 -10.82 30.98 -13.43
CA ALA A 130 -10.68 31.05 -11.97
C ALA A 130 -11.67 32.05 -11.33
N ALA A 131 -12.11 33.09 -12.05
CA ALA A 131 -13.16 33.99 -11.60
C ALA A 131 -14.57 33.35 -11.69
N GLU A 132 -14.82 32.51 -12.69
CA GLU A 132 -16.07 31.74 -12.82
C GLU A 132 -16.19 30.67 -11.73
N GLU A 133 -15.10 29.94 -11.44
CA GLU A 133 -14.99 28.99 -10.34
C GLU A 133 -15.27 29.65 -8.98
N ARG A 134 -14.64 30.80 -8.69
CA ARG A 134 -14.91 31.57 -7.45
C ARG A 134 -16.34 32.11 -7.35
N ARG A 135 -17.02 32.34 -8.48
CA ARG A 135 -18.44 32.76 -8.52
C ARG A 135 -19.41 31.58 -8.40
N ARG A 136 -18.95 30.34 -8.58
CA ARG A 136 -19.77 29.12 -8.53
C ARG A 136 -19.05 27.97 -7.78
N PRO A 137 -18.73 28.15 -6.49
CA PRO A 137 -18.04 27.13 -5.71
C PRO A 137 -18.85 25.82 -5.70
N GLY A 138 -18.28 24.78 -6.32
CA GLY A 138 -18.91 23.46 -6.47
C GLY A 138 -19.27 23.06 -7.91
N GLU A 139 -19.23 23.97 -8.89
CA GLU A 139 -19.37 23.60 -10.31
C GLU A 139 -18.04 23.19 -10.93
N SER A 140 -17.91 21.93 -11.39
CA SER A 140 -16.72 21.42 -12.11
C SER A 140 -16.85 21.51 -13.63
N ARG A 141 -17.50 22.57 -14.13
CA ARG A 141 -17.52 22.98 -15.53
C ARG A 141 -17.48 24.51 -15.60
N ILE A 142 -16.70 25.02 -16.55
CA ILE A 142 -16.50 26.46 -16.76
C ILE A 142 -16.90 26.78 -18.20
N GLY A 143 -17.91 27.64 -18.38
CA GLY A 143 -18.43 28.11 -19.67
C GLY A 143 -19.12 27.04 -20.52
N SER A 144 -20.32 26.58 -20.11
CA SER A 144 -21.18 25.72 -20.95
C SER A 144 -22.67 25.78 -20.56
N LEU A 145 -23.55 25.85 -21.57
CA LEU A 145 -25.02 25.78 -21.43
C LEU A 145 -25.58 24.35 -21.39
N PHE A 146 -24.77 23.32 -21.70
CA PHE A 146 -25.24 21.93 -21.73
C PHE A 146 -25.24 21.27 -20.34
N ARG A 147 -26.34 20.59 -19.99
CA ARG A 147 -26.45 19.80 -18.75
C ARG A 147 -25.26 18.83 -18.62
N PRO A 148 -24.55 18.83 -17.47
CA PRO A 148 -23.27 18.13 -17.36
C PRO A 148 -23.39 16.63 -17.10
N VAL A 149 -22.43 15.87 -17.64
CA VAL A 149 -21.92 14.69 -16.91
C VAL A 149 -21.16 15.23 -15.70
N PRO A 150 -21.50 14.87 -14.45
CA PRO A 150 -21.31 15.80 -13.35
C PRO A 150 -20.07 15.51 -12.48
N PRO A 151 -19.60 16.50 -11.70
CA PRO A 151 -19.05 16.20 -10.39
C PRO A 151 -20.17 15.59 -9.53
N VAL A 152 -20.25 14.27 -9.54
CA VAL A 152 -20.94 13.43 -8.55
C VAL A 152 -22.32 13.98 -8.07
N ARG A 153 -23.28 14.12 -8.99
CA ARG A 153 -24.65 14.59 -8.65
C ARG A 153 -25.57 13.53 -8.03
N ARG A 154 -25.06 12.31 -7.79
CA ARG A 154 -25.79 11.16 -7.22
C ARG A 154 -24.80 10.29 -6.42
N TYR A 155 -25.21 9.69 -5.29
CA TYR A 155 -24.30 8.82 -4.51
C TYR A 155 -23.77 7.61 -5.32
N ALA A 156 -24.54 7.16 -6.32
CA ALA A 156 -24.14 6.13 -7.28
C ALA A 156 -22.83 6.47 -8.02
N ASP A 157 -22.58 7.76 -8.29
CA ASP A 157 -21.37 8.21 -8.97
C ASP A 157 -20.17 8.29 -8.02
N VAL A 158 -20.39 8.59 -6.72
CA VAL A 158 -19.34 8.45 -5.68
C VAL A 158 -18.93 6.98 -5.56
N VAL A 159 -19.91 6.07 -5.49
CA VAL A 159 -19.66 4.62 -5.40
C VAL A 159 -18.91 4.12 -6.63
N ARG A 160 -19.26 4.58 -7.84
CA ARG A 160 -18.49 4.26 -9.06
C ARG A 160 -17.04 4.73 -8.92
N HIS A 161 -16.81 6.01 -8.60
CA HIS A 161 -15.45 6.57 -8.51
C HIS A 161 -14.60 5.88 -7.42
N LEU A 162 -15.20 5.56 -6.26
CA LEU A 162 -14.55 4.78 -5.22
C LEU A 162 -14.19 3.37 -5.70
N VAL A 163 -15.12 2.67 -6.38
CA VAL A 163 -14.86 1.34 -6.94
C VAL A 163 -13.73 1.38 -7.97
N GLU A 164 -13.69 2.39 -8.84
CA GLU A 164 -12.60 2.60 -9.79
C GLU A 164 -11.26 2.83 -9.08
N HIS A 165 -11.21 3.77 -8.12
CA HIS A 165 -9.99 4.11 -7.39
C HIS A 165 -9.44 2.90 -6.63
N LEU A 166 -10.29 2.21 -5.85
CA LEU A 166 -9.94 0.98 -5.13
C LEU A 166 -9.50 -0.15 -6.08
N SER A 167 -10.04 -0.19 -7.30
CA SER A 167 -9.62 -1.17 -8.33
C SER A 167 -8.28 -0.81 -8.98
N ARG A 168 -7.99 0.49 -9.19
CA ARG A 168 -6.67 0.98 -9.67
C ARG A 168 -5.58 0.76 -8.61
N LEU A 169 -5.92 0.84 -7.32
CA LEU A 169 -5.04 0.49 -6.18
C LEU A 169 -4.78 -1.03 -6.03
N GLY A 170 -5.20 -1.87 -6.98
CA GLY A 170 -4.87 -3.30 -6.97
C GLY A 170 -5.54 -4.11 -5.86
N LEU A 171 -6.64 -3.63 -5.24
CA LEU A 171 -7.35 -4.29 -4.14
C LEU A 171 -8.17 -5.53 -4.59
N GLY A 172 -7.59 -6.36 -5.47
CA GLY A 172 -8.13 -7.65 -5.91
C GLY A 172 -9.37 -7.56 -6.80
N GLY A 173 -10.20 -8.60 -6.73
CA GLY A 173 -11.47 -8.70 -7.48
C GLY A 173 -12.63 -7.98 -6.81
N ALA A 174 -13.77 -7.87 -7.52
CA ALA A 174 -14.95 -7.13 -7.08
C ALA A 174 -15.49 -7.52 -5.69
N GLY A 175 -15.33 -8.79 -5.27
CA GLY A 175 -15.70 -9.24 -3.93
C GLY A 175 -14.82 -8.64 -2.82
N ARG A 176 -13.50 -8.49 -3.06
CA ARG A 176 -12.61 -7.83 -2.10
C ARG A 176 -12.96 -6.34 -2.02
N VAL A 177 -13.01 -5.62 -3.15
CA VAL A 177 -13.38 -4.19 -3.18
C VAL A 177 -14.74 -3.93 -2.50
N ALA A 178 -15.74 -4.80 -2.64
CA ALA A 178 -17.00 -4.70 -1.90
C ALA A 178 -16.84 -4.79 -0.37
N HIS A 179 -15.96 -5.68 0.11
CA HIS A 179 -15.63 -5.74 1.54
C HIS A 179 -14.80 -4.53 1.99
N GLU A 180 -13.82 -4.05 1.20
CA GLU A 180 -13.07 -2.82 1.50
C GLU A 180 -14.06 -1.65 1.69
N MET A 181 -14.99 -1.43 0.76
CA MET A 181 -16.04 -0.39 0.88
C MET A 181 -16.91 -0.53 2.13
N ALA A 182 -17.24 -1.76 2.52
CA ALA A 182 -17.98 -2.00 3.75
C ALA A 182 -17.16 -1.60 5.00
N ARG A 183 -15.84 -1.84 5.02
CA ARG A 183 -14.96 -1.35 6.10
C ARG A 183 -14.91 0.18 6.19
N PHE A 184 -15.21 0.90 5.12
CA PHE A 184 -15.28 2.37 5.11
C PHE A 184 -16.67 2.91 5.46
N GLY A 185 -17.69 2.06 5.51
CA GLY A 185 -19.05 2.39 5.95
C GLY A 185 -20.17 2.21 4.92
N TRP A 186 -19.89 1.96 3.63
CA TRP A 186 -20.95 1.70 2.62
C TRP A 186 -20.98 0.25 2.14
N ARG A 187 -22.09 -0.43 2.43
CA ARG A 187 -22.40 -1.82 2.07
C ARG A 187 -22.80 -1.91 0.59
N VAL A 188 -21.81 -2.00 -0.30
CA VAL A 188 -22.02 -2.12 -1.76
C VAL A 188 -22.01 -3.58 -2.20
N SER A 189 -22.94 -3.98 -3.08
CA SER A 189 -23.01 -5.38 -3.53
C SER A 189 -21.85 -5.74 -4.48
N LYS A 190 -21.36 -6.99 -4.42
CA LYS A 190 -20.38 -7.54 -5.38
C LYS A 190 -20.80 -7.33 -6.84
N ARG A 191 -22.11 -7.43 -7.16
CA ARG A 191 -22.66 -7.23 -8.52
C ARG A 191 -22.55 -5.77 -8.96
N THR A 192 -22.83 -4.83 -8.04
CA THR A 192 -22.66 -3.39 -8.26
C THR A 192 -21.19 -3.04 -8.51
N VAL A 193 -20.27 -3.55 -7.68
CA VAL A 193 -18.82 -3.35 -7.85
C VAL A 193 -18.32 -3.97 -9.16
N ALA A 194 -18.82 -5.15 -9.55
CA ALA A 194 -18.46 -5.78 -10.83
C ALA A 194 -18.91 -4.93 -12.03
N ARG A 195 -20.14 -4.39 -12.01
CA ARG A 195 -20.67 -3.54 -13.08
C ARG A 195 -19.84 -2.27 -13.28
N TYR A 196 -19.53 -1.55 -12.21
CA TYR A 196 -18.69 -0.35 -12.29
C TYR A 196 -17.26 -0.65 -12.79
N ARG A 197 -16.72 -1.86 -12.53
CA ARG A 197 -15.42 -2.30 -13.07
C ARG A 197 -15.45 -2.76 -14.53
N SER A 198 -16.63 -3.04 -15.10
CA SER A 198 -16.80 -3.19 -16.56
C SER A 198 -17.10 -1.86 -17.26
N GLU A 199 -17.73 -0.90 -16.57
CA GLU A 199 -17.96 0.46 -17.08
C GLU A 199 -16.65 1.25 -17.29
N THR A 200 -15.57 0.93 -16.56
CA THR A 200 -14.25 1.55 -16.73
C THR A 200 -13.12 0.52 -16.60
N PRO A 201 -12.57 0.02 -17.72
CA PRO A 201 -11.46 -0.93 -17.73
C PRO A 201 -10.17 -0.33 -17.16
N ALA A 202 -9.91 -0.55 -15.87
CA ALA A 202 -8.59 -0.27 -15.29
C ALA A 202 -7.53 -1.16 -15.96
N ALA A 203 -6.46 -0.54 -16.46
CA ALA A 203 -5.32 -1.24 -17.07
C ALA A 203 -4.77 -2.29 -16.10
N ARG A 204 -4.79 -3.56 -16.50
CA ARG A 204 -4.36 -4.67 -15.64
C ARG A 204 -2.86 -4.90 -15.79
N PRO A 205 -2.07 -4.86 -14.70
CA PRO A 205 -0.97 -5.80 -14.57
C PRO A 205 -1.59 -7.19 -14.41
N SER A 206 -1.82 -7.89 -15.52
CA SER A 206 -2.27 -9.27 -15.48
C SER A 206 -1.13 -10.13 -14.90
N PRO A 207 -1.31 -10.83 -13.77
CA PRO A 207 -0.41 -11.93 -13.45
C PRO A 207 -0.51 -12.95 -14.60
N PRO A 208 0.58 -13.64 -14.98
CA PRO A 208 0.53 -14.64 -16.04
C PRO A 208 -0.51 -15.71 -15.69
N LEU A 209 -1.38 -16.03 -16.65
CA LEU A 209 -2.30 -17.16 -16.51
C LEU A 209 -1.50 -18.47 -16.58
N VAL A 210 -1.00 -18.92 -15.42
CA VAL A 210 -0.70 -20.33 -15.22
C VAL A 210 -2.02 -21.09 -15.38
N PRO A 211 -2.14 -22.04 -16.33
CA PRO A 211 -3.40 -22.75 -16.54
C PRO A 211 -3.82 -23.53 -15.29
N THR A 212 -4.87 -23.08 -14.62
CA THR A 212 -5.52 -23.89 -13.58
C THR A 212 -6.33 -24.98 -14.26
N GLY A 213 -5.68 -26.12 -14.53
CA GLY A 213 -6.36 -27.34 -14.92
C GLY A 213 -7.44 -27.74 -13.90
N PRO A 214 -8.42 -28.58 -14.31
CA PRO A 214 -9.54 -28.95 -13.45
C PRO A 214 -9.07 -29.65 -12.18
N ILE A 215 -9.24 -28.99 -11.03
CA ILE A 215 -8.83 -29.52 -9.73
C ILE A 215 -9.62 -30.81 -9.42
N PRO A 216 -8.98 -31.97 -9.25
CA PRO A 216 -9.67 -33.22 -8.97
C PRO A 216 -10.50 -33.13 -7.68
N ARG A 217 -11.77 -33.56 -7.73
CA ARG A 217 -12.72 -33.47 -6.60
C ARG A 217 -12.57 -34.60 -5.57
N GLN A 218 -11.34 -35.04 -5.27
CA GLN A 218 -11.13 -36.22 -4.42
C GLN A 218 -11.13 -35.94 -2.91
N GLY A 219 -11.76 -36.86 -2.17
CA GLY A 219 -11.42 -37.20 -0.79
C GLY A 219 -11.65 -36.12 0.26
N ALA A 220 -10.54 -35.49 0.71
CA ALA A 220 -10.49 -34.88 2.03
C ALA A 220 -11.46 -33.69 2.22
N ALA A 221 -12.07 -33.66 3.41
CA ALA A 221 -12.66 -32.45 3.95
C ALA A 221 -11.58 -31.38 4.16
N PRO A 222 -11.86 -30.09 3.92
CA PRO A 222 -10.91 -29.02 4.24
C PRO A 222 -10.63 -29.00 5.73
N VAL A 223 -9.40 -28.66 6.14
CA VAL A 223 -9.06 -28.52 7.57
C VAL A 223 -9.94 -27.43 8.17
N ARG A 224 -10.84 -27.82 9.08
CA ARG A 224 -11.73 -26.92 9.82
C ARG A 224 -11.29 -26.85 11.29
N ALA A 225 -11.31 -25.64 11.81
CA ALA A 225 -11.30 -25.33 13.23
C ALA A 225 -12.57 -24.50 13.54
N SER A 226 -13.03 -24.55 14.78
CA SER A 226 -14.23 -23.84 15.27
C SER A 226 -13.88 -22.62 16.14
N ARG A 227 -12.62 -22.48 16.56
CA ARG A 227 -12.10 -21.34 17.34
C ARG A 227 -10.59 -21.14 17.08
N PRO A 228 -10.01 -19.97 17.43
CA PRO A 228 -8.57 -19.75 17.34
C PRO A 228 -7.75 -20.80 18.11
N LEU A 229 -6.54 -21.07 17.62
CA LEU A 229 -5.52 -21.97 18.21
C LEU A 229 -5.93 -23.45 18.35
N GLU A 230 -7.16 -23.81 17.98
CA GLU A 230 -7.60 -25.21 17.94
C GLU A 230 -6.80 -26.01 16.89
N LYS A 231 -6.61 -25.44 15.69
CA LYS A 231 -5.75 -26.01 14.66
C LYS A 231 -4.93 -24.90 14.01
N VAL A 232 -3.62 -25.06 14.00
CA VAL A 232 -2.69 -24.21 13.23
C VAL A 232 -2.08 -25.04 12.11
N VAL A 233 -1.69 -24.40 11.03
CA VAL A 233 -0.92 -25.03 9.95
C VAL A 233 0.46 -24.38 9.86
N VAL A 234 1.49 -25.19 9.67
CA VAL A 234 2.86 -24.77 9.39
C VAL A 234 3.25 -25.18 7.98
N ASP A 235 3.92 -24.30 7.26
CA ASP A 235 4.33 -24.50 5.86
C ASP A 235 5.56 -23.63 5.53
N VAL A 236 6.27 -24.00 4.46
CA VAL A 236 7.49 -23.32 3.99
C VAL A 236 7.39 -23.02 2.49
N THR A 237 7.57 -21.75 2.10
CA THR A 237 7.56 -21.36 0.69
C THR A 237 8.88 -20.74 0.23
N VAL A 238 9.29 -21.06 -1.00
CA VAL A 238 10.51 -20.53 -1.61
C VAL A 238 10.27 -19.14 -2.21
N VAL A 239 11.22 -18.24 -2.00
CA VAL A 239 11.33 -16.91 -2.63
C VAL A 239 12.74 -16.77 -3.22
N ARG A 240 12.84 -16.72 -4.55
CA ARG A 240 14.12 -16.55 -5.27
C ARG A 240 14.60 -15.10 -5.16
N SER A 241 15.91 -14.91 -5.02
CA SER A 241 16.57 -13.60 -5.04
C SER A 241 16.51 -12.94 -6.42
N LEU A 242 16.94 -11.68 -6.50
CA LEU A 242 17.34 -11.10 -7.78
C LEU A 242 18.41 -12.00 -8.45
N PHE A 243 18.36 -12.09 -9.78
CA PHE A 243 19.14 -13.03 -10.62
C PHE A 243 18.94 -14.53 -10.32
N GLY A 244 18.19 -14.92 -9.28
CA GLY A 244 17.89 -16.32 -8.94
C GLY A 244 19.02 -17.10 -8.26
N LEU A 245 20.17 -16.45 -8.01
CA LEU A 245 21.38 -17.05 -7.42
C LEU A 245 21.16 -17.64 -6.02
N VAL A 246 20.23 -17.09 -5.25
CA VAL A 246 19.89 -17.56 -3.89
C VAL A 246 18.38 -17.81 -3.80
N SER A 247 17.98 -18.83 -3.04
CA SER A 247 16.57 -19.15 -2.75
C SER A 247 16.31 -19.10 -1.26
N PHE A 248 15.65 -18.04 -0.80
CA PHE A 248 15.22 -17.91 0.59
C PHE A 248 13.99 -18.78 0.84
N ARG A 249 13.87 -19.31 2.06
CA ARG A 249 12.69 -20.05 2.51
C ARG A 249 11.96 -19.25 3.59
N LEU A 250 10.68 -19.00 3.36
CA LEU A 250 9.77 -18.33 4.27
C LEU A 250 8.89 -19.38 4.93
N ALA A 251 9.11 -19.62 6.23
CA ALA A 251 8.25 -20.45 7.05
C ALA A 251 7.17 -19.60 7.73
N LEU A 252 5.97 -20.15 7.88
CA LEU A 252 4.84 -19.50 8.55
C LEU A 252 4.03 -20.51 9.35
N VAL A 253 3.66 -20.14 10.59
CA VAL A 253 2.62 -20.78 11.40
C VAL A 253 1.36 -19.90 11.36
N LEU A 254 0.22 -20.50 11.04
CA LEU A 254 -0.99 -19.80 10.65
C LEU A 254 -2.23 -20.44 11.29
N ASP A 255 -3.06 -19.65 11.97
CA ASP A 255 -4.31 -20.15 12.57
C ASP A 255 -5.35 -20.51 11.50
N VAL A 256 -5.90 -21.72 11.55
CA VAL A 256 -6.82 -22.23 10.51
C VAL A 256 -8.20 -21.56 10.57
N PHE A 257 -8.64 -21.16 11.78
CA PHE A 257 -9.92 -20.51 12.00
C PHE A 257 -9.92 -19.07 11.48
N SER A 258 -9.13 -18.21 12.13
CA SER A 258 -9.05 -16.77 11.86
C SER A 258 -8.21 -16.41 10.64
N ARG A 259 -7.32 -17.30 10.16
CA ARG A 259 -6.24 -17.00 9.19
C ARG A 259 -5.19 -16.04 9.73
N PHE A 260 -5.06 -15.87 11.05
CA PHE A 260 -4.07 -14.97 11.62
C PHE A 260 -2.66 -15.58 11.57
N PRO A 261 -1.65 -14.87 11.02
CA PRO A 261 -0.27 -15.35 10.99
C PRO A 261 0.35 -15.23 12.41
N LEU A 262 0.57 -16.38 13.06
CA LEU A 262 1.01 -16.45 14.46
C LEU A 262 2.53 -16.30 14.60
N ALA A 263 3.30 -16.78 13.62
CA ALA A 263 4.75 -16.63 13.59
C ALA A 263 5.29 -16.84 12.17
N PHE A 264 6.31 -16.08 11.77
CA PHE A 264 7.07 -16.36 10.54
C PHE A 264 8.58 -16.27 10.81
N ARG A 265 9.39 -16.98 10.01
CA ARG A 265 10.86 -16.88 10.02
C ARG A 265 11.38 -17.10 8.60
N LEU A 266 12.50 -16.47 8.28
CA LEU A 266 13.13 -16.49 6.96
C LEU A 266 14.52 -17.12 7.05
N PHE A 267 14.83 -17.99 6.10
CA PHE A 267 16.03 -18.82 6.10
C PHE A 267 16.79 -18.72 4.77
N ARG A 268 18.10 -18.93 4.81
CA ARG A 268 18.97 -19.00 3.62
C ARG A 268 19.01 -20.41 2.98
N SER A 269 18.67 -21.42 3.77
CA SER A 269 18.70 -22.86 3.46
C SER A 269 17.37 -23.52 3.84
N GLU A 270 17.24 -24.85 3.70
CA GLU A 270 16.15 -25.60 4.34
C GLU A 270 16.24 -25.40 5.88
N PRO A 271 15.14 -25.05 6.56
CA PRO A 271 15.15 -24.92 8.02
C PRO A 271 15.23 -26.30 8.67
N SER A 272 16.03 -26.38 9.73
CA SER A 272 16.14 -27.59 10.55
C SER A 272 14.88 -27.88 11.37
N ALA A 273 14.77 -29.12 11.85
CA ALA A 273 13.76 -29.54 12.80
C ALA A 273 13.69 -28.65 14.06
N LEU A 274 14.85 -28.16 14.54
CA LEU A 274 14.93 -27.28 15.71
C LEU A 274 14.44 -25.87 15.38
N GLU A 275 14.84 -25.29 14.25
CA GLU A 275 14.37 -23.96 13.82
C GLU A 275 12.86 -23.90 13.57
N MET A 276 12.26 -25.02 13.14
CA MET A 276 10.81 -25.14 12.98
C MET A 276 10.08 -25.36 14.31
N ALA A 277 10.69 -26.05 15.28
CA ALA A 277 10.16 -26.17 16.63
C ALA A 277 10.20 -24.80 17.38
N ASP A 278 11.30 -24.06 17.23
CA ASP A 278 11.44 -22.66 17.66
C ASP A 278 10.31 -21.76 17.13
N LEU A 279 10.01 -21.87 15.84
CA LEU A 279 8.97 -21.08 15.18
C LEU A 279 7.58 -21.39 15.79
N LEU A 280 7.34 -22.64 16.15
CA LEU A 280 6.12 -23.06 16.85
C LEU A 280 6.08 -22.54 18.30
N SER A 281 7.22 -22.55 19.00
CA SER A 281 7.36 -21.94 20.34
C SER A 281 7.10 -20.43 20.31
N VAL A 282 7.50 -19.73 19.24
CA VAL A 282 7.13 -18.33 18.99
C VAL A 282 5.61 -18.19 18.80
N ALA A 283 4.98 -19.06 18.00
CA ALA A 283 3.54 -19.02 17.76
C ALA A 283 2.71 -19.28 19.04
N ARG A 284 3.21 -20.13 19.96
CA ARG A 284 2.57 -20.39 21.27
C ARG A 284 2.49 -19.17 22.19
N ARG A 285 3.22 -18.09 21.93
CA ARG A 285 3.08 -16.83 22.69
C ARG A 285 1.72 -16.17 22.52
N HIS A 286 0.93 -16.60 21.53
CA HIS A 286 -0.47 -16.24 21.38
C HIS A 286 -1.45 -17.10 22.20
N GLY A 287 -1.00 -18.23 22.78
CA GLY A 287 -1.82 -19.14 23.60
C GLY A 287 -1.62 -20.63 23.29
N PRO A 288 -2.37 -21.52 23.98
CA PRO A 288 -2.24 -22.97 23.84
C PRO A 288 -2.80 -23.46 22.49
N ILE A 289 -1.89 -23.89 21.62
CA ILE A 289 -2.19 -24.58 20.36
C ILE A 289 -2.60 -26.03 20.68
N ARG A 290 -3.71 -26.53 20.12
CA ARG A 290 -4.11 -27.95 20.31
C ARG A 290 -3.54 -28.87 19.22
N VAL A 291 -3.76 -28.54 17.95
CA VAL A 291 -3.32 -29.36 16.81
C VAL A 291 -2.43 -28.55 15.88
N LEU A 292 -1.29 -29.13 15.51
CA LEU A 292 -0.43 -28.67 14.43
C LEU A 292 -0.68 -29.53 13.19
N VAL A 293 -0.89 -28.88 12.04
CA VAL A 293 -0.89 -29.53 10.71
C VAL A 293 0.37 -29.11 9.95
N SER A 294 1.10 -30.06 9.38
CA SER A 294 2.21 -29.81 8.44
C SER A 294 2.05 -30.65 7.17
N ASP A 295 2.90 -30.41 6.16
CA ASP A 295 3.16 -31.42 5.13
C ASP A 295 4.15 -32.49 5.65
N HIS A 296 4.53 -33.44 4.77
CA HIS A 296 5.49 -34.51 5.08
C HIS A 296 6.96 -34.09 4.89
N GLY A 297 7.27 -32.79 4.80
CA GLY A 297 8.62 -32.27 4.61
C GLY A 297 9.61 -32.74 5.69
N ALA A 298 10.88 -32.88 5.33
CA ALA A 298 11.93 -33.49 6.17
C ALA A 298 12.07 -32.85 7.57
N ALA A 299 11.89 -31.53 7.67
CA ALA A 299 11.92 -30.81 8.95
C ALA A 299 10.81 -31.26 9.92
N PHE A 300 9.64 -31.65 9.39
CA PHE A 300 8.48 -32.08 10.17
C PHE A 300 8.45 -33.60 10.42
N THR A 301 9.03 -34.38 9.51
CA THR A 301 9.19 -35.84 9.66
C THR A 301 10.44 -36.25 10.46
N ALA A 302 11.26 -35.29 10.89
CA ALA A 302 12.35 -35.50 11.83
C ALA A 302 11.86 -35.89 13.24
N GLY A 303 12.59 -36.81 13.90
CA GLY A 303 12.29 -37.24 15.27
C GLY A 303 12.37 -36.10 16.30
N LEU A 304 13.35 -35.21 16.17
CA LEU A 304 13.51 -34.02 17.02
C LEU A 304 12.28 -33.11 17.00
N PHE A 305 11.70 -32.87 15.81
CA PHE A 305 10.49 -32.05 15.68
C PHE A 305 9.30 -32.72 16.38
N ARG A 306 9.03 -34.00 16.10
CA ARG A 306 7.97 -34.76 16.78
C ARG A 306 8.12 -34.81 18.30
N SER A 307 9.34 -34.82 18.81
CA SER A 307 9.58 -34.75 20.26
C SER A 307 9.31 -33.35 20.80
N ALA A 308 9.83 -32.28 20.16
CA ALA A 308 9.58 -30.91 20.60
C ALA A 308 8.08 -30.53 20.57
N VAL A 309 7.35 -30.88 19.50
CA VAL A 309 5.90 -30.63 19.39
C VAL A 309 5.12 -31.36 20.49
N ARG A 310 5.55 -32.57 20.87
CA ARG A 310 4.98 -33.35 21.98
C ARG A 310 5.29 -32.75 23.36
N THR A 311 6.51 -32.26 23.59
CA THR A 311 6.89 -31.53 24.81
C THR A 311 6.08 -30.24 24.99
N LEU A 312 5.66 -29.61 23.89
CA LEU A 312 4.73 -28.47 23.91
C LEU A 312 3.26 -28.89 24.17
N GLY A 313 2.95 -30.19 24.27
CA GLY A 313 1.58 -30.69 24.44
C GLY A 313 0.70 -30.49 23.22
N ILE A 314 1.28 -30.42 22.01
CA ILE A 314 0.57 -30.21 20.76
C ILE A 314 0.42 -31.54 20.02
N GLU A 315 -0.78 -31.82 19.51
CA GLU A 315 -1.02 -32.96 18.63
C GLU A 315 -0.49 -32.65 17.22
N HIS A 316 0.50 -33.40 16.73
CA HIS A 316 1.01 -33.26 15.36
C HIS A 316 0.23 -34.16 14.40
N ARG A 317 -0.37 -33.58 13.37
CA ARG A 317 -0.99 -34.30 12.24
C ARG A 317 -0.34 -33.88 10.92
N PHE A 318 -0.26 -34.82 9.99
CA PHE A 318 0.07 -34.49 8.60
C PHE A 318 -1.18 -34.13 7.81
N GLY A 319 -1.06 -33.17 6.89
CA GLY A 319 -2.10 -32.86 5.91
C GLY A 319 -2.25 -34.00 4.91
N ALA A 320 -3.48 -34.30 4.50
CA ALA A 320 -3.75 -35.39 3.56
C ALA A 320 -2.94 -35.23 2.26
N ILE A 321 -2.09 -36.23 1.99
CA ILE A 321 -1.20 -36.30 0.82
C ILE A 321 -2.02 -36.07 -0.46
N GLY A 322 -1.53 -35.19 -1.33
CA GLY A 322 -2.13 -34.93 -2.64
C GLY A 322 -3.51 -34.25 -2.62
N SER A 323 -4.05 -33.84 -1.47
CA SER A 323 -5.36 -33.18 -1.43
C SER A 323 -5.26 -31.64 -1.52
N PRO A 324 -5.79 -31.00 -2.59
CA PRO A 324 -5.78 -29.55 -2.69
C PRO A 324 -6.60 -28.83 -1.62
N ARG A 325 -7.45 -29.54 -0.85
CA ARG A 325 -8.32 -28.91 0.18
C ARG A 325 -7.64 -28.71 1.52
N SER A 326 -6.56 -29.42 1.84
CA SER A 326 -5.76 -29.18 3.04
C SER A 326 -4.82 -27.99 2.84
N THR A 327 -4.16 -27.91 1.68
CA THR A 327 -3.13 -26.92 1.34
C THR A 327 -3.68 -25.58 0.84
N ALA A 328 -4.84 -25.53 0.17
CA ALA A 328 -5.37 -24.32 -0.47
C ALA A 328 -5.61 -23.11 0.45
N LEU A 329 -5.64 -23.32 1.78
CA LEU A 329 -5.63 -22.23 2.76
C LEU A 329 -4.33 -21.45 2.69
N VAL A 330 -3.20 -22.16 2.73
CA VAL A 330 -1.85 -21.61 2.81
C VAL A 330 -1.34 -21.19 1.44
N GLU A 331 -1.57 -21.99 0.39
CA GLU A 331 -1.28 -21.60 -1.00
C GLU A 331 -1.92 -20.24 -1.36
N ARG A 332 -3.14 -19.99 -0.87
CA ARG A 332 -3.86 -18.73 -1.09
C ARG A 332 -3.26 -17.58 -0.30
N LEU A 333 -2.68 -17.83 0.87
CA LEU A 333 -1.86 -16.85 1.59
C LEU A 333 -0.59 -16.55 0.79
N TRP A 334 0.18 -17.57 0.39
CA TRP A 334 1.42 -17.37 -0.37
C TRP A 334 1.20 -16.63 -1.68
N ARG A 335 0.16 -16.98 -2.44
CA ARG A 335 -0.23 -16.24 -3.64
C ARG A 335 -0.56 -14.79 -3.29
N THR A 336 -1.44 -14.55 -2.31
CA THR A 336 -1.76 -13.20 -1.83
C THR A 336 -0.52 -12.38 -1.43
N LEU A 337 0.41 -12.98 -0.70
CA LEU A 337 1.60 -12.32 -0.17
C LEU A 337 2.61 -12.01 -1.28
N LYS A 338 2.90 -12.99 -2.16
CA LYS A 338 3.80 -12.83 -3.30
C LYS A 338 3.26 -11.82 -4.32
N ASP A 339 1.95 -11.82 -4.57
CA ASP A 339 1.27 -10.84 -5.43
C ASP A 339 1.33 -9.43 -4.81
N SER A 340 0.92 -9.27 -3.55
CA SER A 340 0.83 -7.94 -2.90
C SER A 340 2.20 -7.30 -2.69
N LEU A 341 3.25 -8.09 -2.46
CA LEU A 341 4.64 -7.61 -2.37
C LEU A 341 5.36 -7.59 -3.73
N ALA A 342 4.67 -7.97 -4.82
CA ALA A 342 5.21 -8.10 -6.17
C ALA A 342 6.49 -8.96 -6.29
N LEU A 343 6.68 -9.95 -5.40
CA LEU A 343 7.90 -10.77 -5.32
C LEU A 343 8.29 -11.53 -6.61
N PRO A 344 7.36 -11.92 -7.51
CA PRO A 344 7.74 -12.47 -8.82
C PRO A 344 8.47 -11.45 -9.73
N LEU A 345 8.16 -10.16 -9.59
CA LEU A 345 8.66 -9.06 -10.42
C LEU A 345 9.84 -8.35 -9.74
N VAL A 346 9.65 -7.89 -8.50
CA VAL A 346 10.64 -7.16 -7.69
C VAL A 346 11.26 -8.10 -6.67
N LYS A 347 12.13 -8.98 -7.16
CA LYS A 347 12.80 -10.00 -6.34
C LYS A 347 13.72 -9.35 -5.29
N PRO A 348 13.80 -9.88 -4.06
CA PRO A 348 14.65 -9.34 -3.01
C PRO A 348 16.15 -9.55 -3.31
N LEU A 349 16.98 -8.59 -2.90
CA LEU A 349 18.45 -8.72 -2.96
C LEU A 349 19.03 -9.44 -1.73
N ALA A 350 18.44 -9.25 -0.55
CA ALA A 350 18.97 -9.75 0.71
C ALA A 350 17.88 -10.24 1.66
N LEU A 351 18.24 -11.15 2.58
CA LEU A 351 17.33 -11.74 3.57
C LEU A 351 16.60 -10.65 4.40
N ARG A 352 17.35 -9.68 4.96
CA ARG A 352 16.78 -8.54 5.72
C ARG A 352 15.82 -7.66 4.93
N ASP A 353 15.97 -7.59 3.60
CA ASP A 353 15.05 -6.85 2.76
C ASP A 353 13.75 -7.63 2.53
N LEU A 354 13.84 -8.95 2.35
CA LEU A 354 12.69 -9.83 2.29
C LEU A 354 11.95 -9.90 3.65
N GLU A 355 12.67 -9.95 4.77
CA GLU A 355 12.11 -9.93 6.13
C GLU A 355 11.24 -8.70 6.37
N ARG A 356 11.76 -7.50 6.05
CA ARG A 356 11.00 -6.24 6.17
C ARG A 356 9.74 -6.25 5.29
N ARG A 357 9.87 -6.64 4.02
CA ARG A 357 8.74 -6.72 3.07
C ARG A 357 7.68 -7.72 3.55
N VAL A 358 8.08 -8.91 3.98
CA VAL A 358 7.19 -9.96 4.47
C VAL A 358 6.50 -9.54 5.77
N GLY A 359 7.20 -8.91 6.71
CA GLY A 359 6.60 -8.38 7.93
C GLY A 359 5.47 -7.38 7.63
N LEU A 360 5.74 -6.38 6.79
CA LEU A 360 4.73 -5.40 6.36
C LEU A 360 3.58 -6.07 5.58
N GLY A 361 3.88 -7.03 4.71
CA GLY A 361 2.88 -7.78 3.93
C GLY A 361 1.97 -8.65 4.80
N LEU A 362 2.50 -9.28 5.85
CA LEU A 362 1.73 -10.05 6.84
C LEU A 362 0.93 -9.13 7.76
N GLN A 363 1.46 -7.96 8.14
CA GLN A 363 0.72 -6.93 8.86
C GLN A 363 -0.47 -6.41 8.02
N HIS A 364 -0.26 -6.15 6.73
CA HIS A 364 -1.34 -5.80 5.78
C HIS A 364 -2.41 -6.89 5.72
N TYR A 365 -1.98 -8.13 5.50
CA TYR A 365 -2.81 -9.32 5.41
C TYR A 365 -3.68 -9.56 6.66
N ALA A 366 -3.12 -9.30 7.85
CA ALA A 366 -3.73 -9.59 9.15
C ALA A 366 -4.62 -8.46 9.69
N PHE A 367 -4.19 -7.20 9.60
CA PHE A 367 -4.88 -6.09 10.27
C PHE A 367 -5.78 -5.26 9.35
N PHE A 368 -5.47 -5.20 8.05
CA PHE A 368 -6.11 -4.26 7.13
C PHE A 368 -6.93 -4.94 6.03
N ARG A 369 -6.43 -6.05 5.47
CA ARG A 369 -7.04 -6.74 4.34
C ARG A 369 -8.27 -7.58 4.76
N PRO A 370 -9.48 -7.32 4.23
CA PRO A 370 -10.65 -8.17 4.44
C PRO A 370 -10.52 -9.50 3.69
N HIS A 371 -11.13 -10.56 4.24
CA HIS A 371 -11.15 -11.89 3.61
C HIS A 371 -12.57 -12.38 3.38
N GLN A 372 -12.86 -12.78 2.14
CA GLN A 372 -14.14 -13.40 1.76
C GLN A 372 -14.43 -14.70 2.56
N ALA A 373 -13.38 -15.44 2.95
CA ALA A 373 -13.51 -16.62 3.80
C ALA A 373 -13.96 -16.28 5.24
N LEU A 374 -13.70 -15.05 5.69
CA LEU A 374 -14.10 -14.48 6.98
C LEU A 374 -15.29 -13.51 6.82
N ARG A 375 -16.08 -13.68 5.75
CA ARG A 375 -17.26 -12.85 5.36
C ARG A 375 -17.00 -11.34 5.18
N GLY A 376 -15.74 -10.89 5.23
CA GLY A 376 -15.35 -9.47 5.16
C GLY A 376 -14.55 -8.96 6.36
N ALA A 377 -14.40 -9.77 7.41
CA ALA A 377 -13.49 -9.48 8.52
C ALA A 377 -12.01 -9.62 8.09
N THR A 378 -11.11 -8.99 8.85
CA THR A 378 -9.67 -9.25 8.80
C THR A 378 -9.30 -10.41 9.73
N PRO A 379 -8.13 -11.05 9.55
CA PRO A 379 -7.69 -12.10 10.46
C PRO A 379 -7.52 -11.63 11.91
N ALA A 380 -7.04 -10.40 12.12
CA ALA A 380 -6.89 -9.82 13.45
C ALA A 380 -8.25 -9.62 14.14
N GLU A 381 -9.29 -9.19 13.41
CA GLU A 381 -10.64 -9.07 13.98
C GLU A 381 -11.17 -10.42 14.48
N VAL A 382 -11.01 -11.48 13.68
CA VAL A 382 -11.48 -12.84 14.03
C VAL A 382 -10.61 -13.49 15.12
N PHE A 383 -9.31 -13.21 15.14
CA PHE A 383 -8.38 -13.79 16.13
C PHE A 383 -8.47 -13.13 17.50
N LEU A 384 -8.58 -11.79 17.54
CA LEU A 384 -8.67 -10.98 18.76
C LEU A 384 -10.12 -10.78 19.25
N HIS A 385 -11.08 -11.48 18.63
CA HIS A 385 -12.52 -11.37 18.92
C HIS A 385 -13.09 -9.93 18.85
N LEU A 386 -12.50 -9.08 18.01
CA LEU A 386 -12.92 -7.68 17.85
C LEU A 386 -14.14 -7.58 16.91
N PRO A 387 -15.10 -6.67 17.17
CA PRO A 387 -16.21 -6.40 16.26
C PRO A 387 -15.72 -6.05 14.85
N PRO A 388 -16.05 -6.84 13.81
CA PRO A 388 -15.52 -6.58 12.47
C PRO A 388 -16.06 -5.28 11.88
N ALA A 389 -15.18 -4.35 11.50
CA ALA A 389 -15.56 -2.98 11.10
C ALA A 389 -16.62 -2.92 9.98
N HIS A 390 -16.63 -3.92 9.10
CA HIS A 390 -17.58 -4.04 8.00
C HIS A 390 -19.05 -4.28 8.43
N LEU A 391 -19.32 -4.63 9.69
CA LEU A 391 -20.69 -4.82 10.19
C LEU A 391 -21.43 -3.48 10.34
N HIS A 392 -20.71 -2.42 10.71
CA HIS A 392 -21.22 -1.05 10.80
C HIS A 392 -21.49 -0.40 9.42
N ALA A 393 -21.30 -1.14 8.33
CA ALA A 393 -21.56 -0.66 6.97
C ALA A 393 -23.07 -0.49 6.72
N VAL A 394 -23.52 0.76 6.61
CA VAL A 394 -24.87 1.10 6.15
C VAL A 394 -24.97 0.97 4.62
N PRO A 395 -26.15 0.78 4.03
CA PRO A 395 -26.31 0.93 2.58
C PRO A 395 -25.90 2.34 2.12
N PRO A 396 -25.35 2.49 0.90
CA PRO A 396 -25.23 3.79 0.25
C PRO A 396 -26.54 4.61 0.34
N PRO A 397 -26.53 5.86 0.83
CA PRO A 397 -27.72 6.71 0.83
C PRO A 397 -28.19 6.95 -0.60
N ARG A 398 -29.50 6.83 -0.84
CA ARG A 398 -30.11 6.96 -2.17
C ARG A 398 -30.35 8.43 -2.53
N GLY A 399 -29.27 9.21 -2.57
CA GLY A 399 -29.32 10.65 -2.79
C GLY A 399 -30.08 11.05 -4.05
N ARG A 400 -30.98 12.03 -3.90
CA ARG A 400 -31.80 12.61 -4.97
C ARG A 400 -30.95 13.52 -5.86
N PRO A 401 -31.32 13.77 -7.13
CA PRO A 401 -30.57 14.66 -8.01
C PRO A 401 -30.49 16.09 -7.42
N GLY A 402 -29.28 16.54 -7.11
CA GLY A 402 -29.02 17.87 -6.51
C GLY A 402 -28.74 17.83 -5.00
N GLU A 403 -28.84 16.68 -4.34
CA GLU A 403 -28.57 16.52 -2.91
C GLU A 403 -27.05 16.49 -2.62
N ILE A 404 -26.52 17.55 -1.99
CA ILE A 404 -25.12 17.64 -1.58
C ILE A 404 -24.97 16.93 -0.22
N VAL A 405 -24.50 15.68 -0.26
CA VAL A 405 -24.25 14.86 0.95
C VAL A 405 -22.79 15.01 1.37
N ALA A 406 -22.54 15.35 2.64
CA ALA A 406 -21.19 15.39 3.21
C ALA A 406 -20.51 14.02 3.07
N PHE A 407 -19.39 13.98 2.36
CA PHE A 407 -18.66 12.72 2.14
C PHE A 407 -17.86 12.34 3.41
N PRO A 408 -17.84 11.06 3.82
CA PRO A 408 -16.88 10.57 4.79
C PRO A 408 -15.49 10.63 4.15
N SER A 409 -14.77 11.70 4.44
CA SER A 409 -13.40 11.93 3.98
C SER A 409 -12.53 10.71 4.31
N TYR A 410 -11.71 10.28 3.36
CA TYR A 410 -10.89 9.09 3.49
C TYR A 410 -9.48 9.36 2.98
N ARG A 411 -8.49 8.70 3.60
CA ARG A 411 -7.08 8.77 3.23
C ARG A 411 -6.59 7.39 2.81
N VAL A 412 -5.83 7.33 1.73
CA VAL A 412 -5.12 6.11 1.30
C VAL A 412 -3.67 6.22 1.75
N ASP A 413 -3.41 5.78 2.98
CA ASP A 413 -2.04 5.57 3.47
C ASP A 413 -1.45 4.28 2.85
N HIS A 414 -0.16 4.04 3.03
CA HIS A 414 0.50 2.79 2.62
C HIS A 414 1.45 2.33 3.73
N LEU A 415 1.60 1.01 3.94
CA LEU A 415 2.56 0.48 4.93
C LEU A 415 3.99 0.42 4.39
N ASP A 416 4.17 0.53 3.09
CA ASP A 416 5.44 0.44 2.37
C ASP A 416 5.73 1.70 1.54
N ALA A 417 7.01 2.03 1.38
CA ALA A 417 7.44 3.18 0.58
C ALA A 417 7.13 2.98 -0.91
N GLU A 418 7.12 1.72 -1.34
CA GLU A 418 6.80 1.24 -2.68
C GLU A 418 5.29 1.29 -3.03
N ARG A 419 4.44 1.71 -2.08
CA ARG A 419 2.98 1.89 -2.21
C ARG A 419 2.20 0.68 -2.73
N ARG A 420 2.61 -0.53 -2.34
CA ARG A 420 1.97 -1.81 -2.71
C ARG A 420 1.01 -2.34 -1.65
N LEU A 421 1.08 -1.82 -0.42
CA LEU A 421 0.27 -2.21 0.73
C LEU A 421 -0.66 -1.05 1.18
N PRO A 422 -1.63 -0.64 0.34
CA PRO A 422 -2.54 0.46 0.63
C PRO A 422 -3.43 0.17 1.85
N VAL A 423 -3.46 1.12 2.78
CA VAL A 423 -4.29 1.14 3.98
C VAL A 423 -5.23 2.33 3.88
N VAL A 424 -6.50 2.04 3.60
CA VAL A 424 -7.53 3.07 3.48
C VAL A 424 -8.12 3.32 4.87
N ARG A 425 -8.03 4.57 5.33
CA ARG A 425 -8.60 5.03 6.61
C ARG A 425 -9.74 6.00 6.34
N ARG A 426 -10.85 5.86 7.06
CA ARG A 426 -11.83 6.93 7.21
C ARG A 426 -11.23 7.99 8.13
N LEU A 427 -11.28 9.26 7.72
CA LEU A 427 -10.98 10.39 8.57
C LEU A 427 -12.20 10.65 9.47
N ALA A 428 -11.97 11.11 10.70
CA ALA A 428 -13.05 11.65 11.52
C ALA A 428 -13.70 12.84 10.79
N ALA A 429 -15.00 13.02 11.04
CA ALA A 429 -15.75 14.20 10.57
C ALA A 429 -15.62 15.31 11.60
#